data_AF-A0A1F3NSU1-F1
#
_entry.id   AF-A0A1F3NSU1-F1
#
_cell.length_a   1.000
_cell.length_b   1.000
_cell.length_c   1.000
_cell.angle_alpha   90.00
_cell.angle_beta   90.00
_cell.angle_gamma   90.00
#
_symmetry.space_group_name_H-M   'P 1'
#
loop_
_entity.id
_entity.type
_entity.pdbx_description
1 polymer ?
#
loop_
_entity_poly.entity_id
_entity_poly.type
_entity_poly.pdbx_seq_one_letter_code
_entity_poly.pdbx_strand_id
1 'polypeptide(L)' 'MKYLFLLVLIAAITGCAPARQNPFQKKRAKASKVNTLQLGRNRYYFSTSYQKKLIRNYKKK' A
#
# COMPACT_ATOMS: atom_id res chain seq x y z
N MET A 1 -20.09 -6.45 36.16
CA MET A 1 -20.00 -4.99 35.89
C MET A 1 -18.59 -4.41 36.05
N LYS A 2 -17.84 -4.75 37.11
CA LYS A 2 -16.51 -4.16 37.40
C LYS A 2 -15.47 -4.30 36.27
N TYR A 3 -15.48 -5.43 35.54
CA TYR A 3 -14.53 -5.70 34.45
C TYR A 3 -14.88 -5.01 33.12
N LEU A 4 -16.16 -4.66 32.89
CA LEU A 4 -16.59 -3.94 31.70
C LEU A 4 -16.00 -2.52 31.66
N PHE A 5 -15.96 -1.87 32.82
CA PHE A 5 -15.38 -0.54 32.96
C PHE A 5 -13.87 -0.54 32.63
N LEU A 6 -13.17 -1.60 33.02
CA LEU A 6 -11.74 -1.76 32.81
C LEU A 6 -11.41 -1.98 31.32
N LEU A 7 -12.26 -2.71 30.59
CA LEU A 7 -12.13 -2.89 29.13
C LEU A 7 -12.38 -1.60 28.35
N VAL A 8 -13.39 -0.81 28.74
CA VAL A 8 -13.67 0.50 28.12
C VAL A 8 -12.50 1.47 28.33
N LEU A 9 -11.90 1.47 29.51
CA LEU A 9 -10.74 2.30 29.83
C LEU A 9 -9.53 1.96 28.93
N ILE A 10 -9.24 0.66 28.76
CA ILE A 10 -8.13 0.20 27.92
C ILE A 10 -8.38 0.57 26.44
N ALA A 11 -9.60 0.39 25.93
CA ALA A 11 -9.96 0.74 24.56
C ALA A 11 -9.89 2.25 24.29
N ALA A 12 -10.26 3.08 25.27
CA ALA A 12 -10.16 4.53 25.16
C ALA A 12 -8.71 5.02 25.09
N ILE A 13 -7.80 4.39 25.85
CA ILE A 13 -6.38 4.74 25.87
C ILE A 13 -5.66 4.26 24.58
N THR A 14 -6.02 3.09 24.06
CA THR A 14 -5.40 2.56 22.82
C THR A 14 -5.98 3.16 21.54
N GLY A 15 -7.19 3.73 21.60
CA GLY A 15 -7.87 4.33 20.45
C GLY A 15 -7.41 5.74 20.07
N CYS A 16 -6.63 6.42 20.92
CA CYS A 16 -6.29 7.84 20.74
C CYS A 16 -4.87 8.10 20.23
N ALA A 17 -4.22 7.11 19.61
CA ALA A 17 -3.01 7.34 18.84
C ALA A 17 -3.40 7.59 17.38
N PRO A 18 -3.37 8.84 16.87
CA PRO A 18 -3.52 9.05 15.43
C PRO A 18 -2.38 8.32 14.76
N ALA A 19 -2.69 7.28 13.97
CA ALA A 19 -1.71 6.64 13.11
C ALA A 19 -1.16 7.74 12.19
N ARG A 20 0.01 8.32 12.54
CA ARG A 20 0.70 9.32 11.72
C ARG A 20 1.01 8.64 10.40
N GLN A 21 0.11 8.78 9.43
CA GLN A 21 0.33 8.32 8.08
C GLN A 21 1.60 8.98 7.60
N ASN A 22 2.60 8.17 7.28
CA ASN A 22 3.90 8.64 6.84
C ASN A 22 3.68 9.67 5.71
N PRO A 23 4.13 10.94 5.87
CA PRO A 23 3.88 11.98 4.87
C PRO A 23 4.46 11.63 3.50
N PHE A 24 5.45 10.75 3.47
CA PHE A 24 6.06 10.23 2.25
C PHE A 24 5.25 9.11 1.59
N GLN A 25 4.28 8.50 2.28
CA GLN A 25 3.45 7.44 1.72
C GLN A 25 2.54 7.98 0.61
N LYS A 26 1.91 9.14 0.84
CA LYS A 26 1.10 9.82 -0.19
C LYS A 26 1.95 10.26 -1.38
N LYS A 27 3.18 10.74 -1.13
CA LYS A 27 4.14 11.11 -2.19
C LYS A 27 4.59 9.90 -3.00
N ARG A 28 4.94 8.78 -2.34
CA ARG A 28 5.32 7.51 -2.98
C ARG A 28 4.19 6.93 -3.82
N ALA A 29 2.96 6.91 -3.31
CA ALA A 29 1.80 6.41 -4.05
C ALA A 29 1.51 7.24 -5.31
N LYS A 30 1.71 8.57 -5.24
CA LYS A 30 1.58 9.47 -6.41
C LYS A 30 2.73 9.30 -7.40
N ALA A 31 3.97 9.20 -6.94
CA ALA A 31 5.14 9.02 -7.79
C ALA A 31 5.22 7.62 -8.45
N SER A 32 4.69 6.59 -7.78
CA SER A 32 4.60 5.23 -8.32
C SER A 32 3.65 5.13 -9.52
N LYS A 33 2.68 6.05 -9.64
CA LYS A 33 1.84 6.16 -10.83
C LYS A 33 2.59 6.96 -11.89
N VAL A 34 3.60 6.34 -12.49
CA VAL A 34 4.21 6.88 -13.72
C VAL A 34 3.11 6.98 -14.76
N ASN A 35 2.97 8.13 -15.42
CA ASN A 35 2.00 8.31 -16.50
C ASN A 35 2.49 7.51 -17.72
N THR A 36 2.07 6.25 -17.79
CA THR A 36 2.50 5.28 -18.81
C THR A 36 2.03 5.65 -20.22
N LEU A 37 1.17 6.66 -20.35
CA LEU A 37 0.76 7.23 -21.63
C LEU A 37 1.88 8.05 -22.28
N GLN A 38 2.75 8.71 -21.49
CA GLN A 38 3.84 9.55 -22.01
C GLN A 38 5.02 8.76 -22.59
N LEU A 39 5.25 7.54 -22.10
CA LEU A 39 6.31 6.64 -22.59
C LEU A 39 5.90 5.88 -23.88
N GLY A 40 4.79 6.30 -24.49
CA GLY A 40 4.02 5.47 -25.41
C GLY A 40 3.38 4.32 -24.65
N ARG A 41 2.14 3.96 -24.99
CA ARG A 41 1.57 2.67 -24.55
C ARG A 41 2.48 1.56 -25.06
N ASN A 42 3.51 1.21 -24.32
CA ASN A 42 4.39 0.09 -24.63
C ASN A 42 3.52 -1.16 -24.42
N ARG A 43 2.79 -1.54 -25.47
CA ARG A 43 1.81 -2.64 -25.46
C ARG A 43 2.45 -3.91 -24.94
N TYR A 44 3.75 -4.08 -25.17
CA TYR A 44 4.56 -5.17 -24.64
C TYR A 44 4.71 -5.11 -23.12
N TYR A 45 5.03 -3.96 -22.54
CA TYR A 45 5.21 -3.84 -21.09
C TYR A 45 3.91 -4.14 -20.33
N PHE A 46 2.76 -3.68 -20.82
CA PHE A 46 1.46 -3.93 -20.19
C PHE A 46 0.78 -5.21 -20.66
N SER A 47 1.42 -6.01 -21.51
CA SER A 47 0.86 -7.30 -21.93
C SER A 47 0.83 -8.27 -20.75
N THR A 48 -0.25 -9.05 -20.67
CA THR A 48 -0.44 -10.05 -19.61
C THR A 48 0.65 -11.12 -19.63
N SER A 49 1.16 -11.46 -20.83
CA SER A 49 2.26 -12.41 -21.01
C SER A 49 3.59 -11.87 -20.47
N TYR A 50 3.94 -10.62 -20.76
CA TYR A 50 5.17 -9.99 -20.26
C TYR A 50 5.14 -9.77 -18.74
N GLN A 51 4.00 -9.34 -18.20
CA GLN A 51 3.80 -9.18 -16.75
C GLN A 51 3.95 -10.52 -16.01
N LYS A 52 3.40 -11.63 -16.54
CA LYS A 52 3.61 -12.97 -15.98
C LYS A 52 5.08 -13.38 -16.00
N LYS A 53 5.83 -13.05 -17.07
CA LYS A 53 7.26 -13.32 -17.18
C LYS A 53 8.07 -12.53 -16.14
N LEU A 54 7.75 -11.25 -15.94
CA LEU A 54 8.39 -10.41 -14.93
C LEU A 54 8.15 -10.94 -13.51
N ILE A 55 6.91 -11.29 -13.16
CA ILE A 55 6.58 -11.85 -11.84
C ILE A 55 7.35 -13.16 -11.59
N ARG A 56 7.42 -14.03 -12.60
CA ARG A 56 8.15 -15.31 -12.50
C ARG A 56 9.64 -15.10 -12.27
N ASN A 57 10.27 -14.19 -13.02
CA ASN A 57 11.69 -13.87 -12.87
C ASN A 57 11.99 -13.21 -11.52
N TYR A 58 11.12 -12.31 -11.05
CA TYR A 58 11.28 -11.67 -9.74
C TYR A 58 11.18 -12.68 -8.60
N LYS A 59 10.22 -13.61 -8.64
CA LYS A 59 10.07 -14.67 -7.61
C LYS A 59 11.19 -15.72 -7.62
N LYS A 60 11.92 -15.85 -8.73
CA LYS A 60 13.03 -16.81 -8.86
C LYS A 60 14.34 -16.25 -8.29
N LYS A 61 14.42 -14.93 -8.14
CA LYS A 61 15.56 -14.22 -7.59
C LYS A 61 15.40 -14.02 -6.09
#